data_AF-A0A1X1WTF0-F1
#
_entry.id   AF-A0A1X1WTF0-F1
#
_cell.length_a   1.000
_cell.length_b   1.000
_cell.length_c   1.000
_cell.angle_alpha   90.00
_cell.angle_beta   90.00
_cell.angle_gamma   90.00
#
_symmetry.space_group_name_H-M   'P 1'
#
loop_
_entity.id
_entity.type
_entity.pdbx_description
1 polymer ?
#
loop_
_entity_poly.entity_id
_entity_poly.type
_entity_poly.pdbx_seq_one_letter_code
_entity_poly.pdbx_strand_id
1 'polypeptide(L)'
;MLPSRSTLQGWNPDSLSGSGSAVRSAGQSVGDGVSNLDDAINRMPETRGWSGQAHDAATGMFGRADTTAQQFAGYTDAVASALSNGANAIGAARSALLAKADAVDNGPLNVTDQWVVLIDPVMATEAEMAKLQALALQEQAEINSLLCAVGDADNATADAIVAAGTKNGFVAPDSPSDLEDLLLPTAQRPADQVPDPRSPVGMMQQEAVRAADQQQQIREVSYSTNEYGEEVTTVIKQDGSKAVTTEMDPFEYPSKMNFYMMEEFDKDGNFVARTSSWHDLGNDCDYTTIAYADGSHLTMSMDSTGHRTAGFTTADGRHSAVPVEMIDNLSMATTTGMGGLEKHIARGGALPMLTAESVDNIGKTMKFGGPALTAATTVFDMVMADSGKDRCIALVAGVVSGGGGWGGVELGAAAGTIGGPLAPVTVPLGAVILGGVGTFGGAKLGQFIGDVVCPY
;
A
#
# COMPACT_ATOMS: atom_id res chain seq x y z
N MET A 1 -2.52 -0.30 17.32
CA MET A 1 -2.09 -0.56 15.93
C MET A 1 -3.20 -0.14 14.97
N LEU A 2 -2.87 0.43 13.81
CA LEU A 2 -3.81 0.65 12.70
C LEU A 2 -3.78 -0.56 11.74
N PRO A 3 -4.86 -1.35 11.64
CA PRO A 3 -4.90 -2.55 10.80
C PRO A 3 -5.22 -2.22 9.34
N SER A 4 -4.79 -3.08 8.41
CA SER A 4 -5.34 -3.09 7.04
C SER A 4 -6.80 -3.53 7.01
N ARG A 5 -7.54 -3.25 5.93
CA ARG A 5 -8.95 -3.63 5.79
C ARG A 5 -9.17 -5.13 5.91
N SER A 6 -8.39 -5.91 5.17
CA SER A 6 -8.36 -7.38 5.21
C SER A 6 -8.05 -7.92 6.61
N THR A 7 -7.07 -7.33 7.30
CA THR A 7 -6.74 -7.69 8.68
C THR A 7 -7.90 -7.40 9.62
N LEU A 8 -8.50 -6.21 9.55
CA LEU A 8 -9.63 -5.82 10.40
C LEU A 8 -10.88 -6.68 10.14
N GLN A 9 -11.14 -7.07 8.90
CA GLN A 9 -12.21 -8.01 8.55
C GLN A 9 -12.02 -9.35 9.25
N GLY A 10 -10.78 -9.83 9.37
CA GLY A 10 -10.43 -11.06 10.08
C GLY A 10 -10.51 -10.99 11.62
N TRP A 11 -10.60 -9.81 12.21
CA TRP A 11 -10.69 -9.67 13.67
C TRP A 11 -12.00 -10.25 14.22
N ASN A 12 -11.89 -10.95 15.34
CA ASN A 12 -13.01 -11.47 16.13
C ASN A 12 -12.96 -10.93 17.58
N PRO A 13 -13.41 -9.69 17.82
CA PRO A 13 -13.37 -9.08 19.16
C PRO A 13 -14.13 -9.88 20.23
N ASP A 14 -15.20 -10.60 19.85
CA ASP A 14 -16.01 -11.40 20.78
C ASP A 14 -15.21 -12.53 21.45
N SER A 15 -14.14 -13.01 20.80
CA SER A 15 -13.22 -14.00 21.39
C SER A 15 -12.54 -13.50 22.67
N LEU A 16 -12.37 -12.18 22.83
CA LEU A 16 -11.78 -11.58 24.03
C LEU A 16 -12.75 -11.69 25.22
N SER A 17 -14.05 -11.54 24.98
CA SER A 17 -15.08 -11.68 26.03
C SER A 17 -15.15 -13.13 26.56
N GLY A 18 -15.09 -14.11 25.65
CA GLY A 18 -15.00 -15.53 26.01
C GLY A 18 -13.73 -15.85 26.80
N SER A 19 -12.59 -15.35 26.35
CA SER A 19 -11.29 -15.54 27.02
C SER A 19 -11.27 -14.88 28.40
N GLY A 20 -11.79 -13.66 28.53
CA GLY A 20 -11.92 -12.96 29.81
C GLY A 20 -12.80 -13.73 30.79
N SER A 21 -13.90 -14.30 30.34
CA SER A 21 -14.78 -15.14 31.17
C SER A 21 -14.07 -16.38 31.70
N ALA A 22 -13.25 -17.04 30.87
CA ALA A 22 -12.45 -18.19 31.29
C ALA A 22 -11.39 -17.81 32.34
N VAL A 23 -10.67 -16.70 32.13
CA VAL A 23 -9.67 -16.18 33.07
C VAL A 23 -10.30 -15.84 34.43
N ARG A 24 -11.44 -15.13 34.43
CA ARG A 24 -12.18 -14.80 35.66
C ARG A 24 -12.59 -16.05 36.43
N SER A 25 -13.19 -17.02 35.73
CA SER A 25 -13.68 -18.26 36.35
C SER A 25 -12.56 -19.07 36.97
N ALA A 26 -11.40 -19.15 36.30
CA ALA A 26 -10.23 -19.86 36.81
C ALA A 26 -9.67 -19.20 38.07
N GLY A 27 -9.54 -17.87 38.10
CA GLY A 27 -9.05 -17.16 39.27
C GLY A 27 -10.00 -17.21 40.46
N GLN A 28 -11.32 -17.09 40.22
CA GLN A 28 -12.34 -17.28 41.25
C GLN A 28 -12.29 -18.68 41.85
N SER A 29 -12.12 -19.72 41.02
CA SER A 29 -12.01 -21.11 41.51
C SER A 29 -10.81 -21.31 42.45
N VAL A 30 -9.69 -20.64 42.19
CA VAL A 30 -8.51 -20.67 43.08
C VAL A 30 -8.80 -19.92 44.38
N GLY A 31 -9.37 -18.72 44.30
CA GLY A 31 -9.76 -17.92 45.47
C GLY A 31 -10.72 -18.68 46.39
N ASP A 32 -11.82 -19.18 45.84
CA ASP A 32 -12.84 -19.94 46.56
C ASP A 32 -12.26 -21.24 47.15
N GLY A 33 -11.39 -21.93 46.41
CA GLY A 33 -10.75 -23.16 46.88
C GLY A 33 -9.90 -22.95 48.13
N VAL A 34 -9.09 -21.89 48.15
CA VAL A 34 -8.23 -21.57 49.31
C VAL A 34 -9.06 -21.01 50.47
N SER A 35 -10.05 -20.17 50.18
CA SER A 35 -10.95 -19.61 51.19
C SER A 35 -11.74 -20.70 51.92
N ASN A 36 -12.27 -21.68 51.18
CA ASN A 36 -12.96 -22.83 51.78
C ASN A 36 -12.04 -23.68 52.68
N LEU A 37 -10.74 -23.81 52.34
CA LEU A 37 -9.77 -24.51 53.19
C LEU A 37 -9.45 -23.74 54.46
N ASP A 38 -9.27 -22.43 54.37
CA ASP A 38 -9.07 -21.57 55.53
C ASP A 38 -10.28 -21.64 56.47
N ASP A 39 -11.49 -21.47 55.94
CA ASP A 39 -12.75 -21.60 56.67
C ASP A 39 -12.90 -22.97 57.35
N ALA A 40 -12.57 -24.05 56.65
CA ALA A 40 -12.66 -25.41 57.20
C ALA A 40 -11.70 -25.61 58.38
N ILE A 41 -10.47 -25.10 58.28
CA ILE A 41 -9.47 -25.18 59.35
C ILE A 41 -9.86 -24.32 60.55
N ASN A 42 -10.37 -23.11 60.31
CA ASN A 42 -10.90 -22.23 61.34
C ASN A 42 -12.01 -22.87 62.17
N ARG A 43 -12.89 -23.68 61.55
CA ARG A 43 -14.05 -24.32 62.21
C ARG A 43 -13.74 -25.65 62.91
N MET A 44 -12.53 -26.22 62.77
CA MET A 44 -12.18 -27.51 63.38
C MET A 44 -12.28 -27.58 64.93
N PRO A 45 -12.04 -26.50 65.70
CA PRO A 45 -12.27 -26.51 67.14
C PRO A 45 -13.74 -26.73 67.51
N GLU A 46 -14.67 -26.21 66.71
CA GLU A 46 -16.12 -26.32 66.95
C GLU A 46 -16.61 -27.77 66.79
N THR A 47 -15.96 -28.54 65.91
CA THR A 47 -16.25 -29.96 65.69
C THR A 47 -15.39 -30.89 66.55
N ARG A 48 -14.60 -30.35 67.49
CA ARG A 48 -13.60 -31.09 68.29
C ARG A 48 -12.57 -31.87 67.45
N GLY A 49 -12.32 -31.41 66.23
CA GLY A 49 -11.41 -32.08 65.29
C GLY A 49 -9.93 -31.79 65.60
N TRP A 50 -9.58 -30.51 65.78
CA TRP A 50 -8.22 -30.06 66.04
C TRP A 50 -8.22 -28.67 66.70
N SER A 51 -7.32 -28.45 67.66
CA SER A 51 -7.20 -27.19 68.41
C SER A 51 -5.82 -27.07 69.09
N GLY A 52 -5.44 -25.86 69.51
CA GLY A 52 -4.19 -25.56 70.24
C GLY A 52 -3.13 -24.89 69.36
N GLN A 53 -1.92 -24.69 69.89
CA GLN A 53 -0.87 -23.87 69.22
C GLN A 53 -0.55 -24.29 67.78
N ALA A 54 -0.60 -25.59 67.47
CA ALA A 54 -0.37 -26.08 66.12
C ALA A 54 -1.53 -25.72 65.16
N HIS A 55 -2.76 -25.71 65.65
CA HIS A 55 -3.95 -25.26 64.93
C HIS A 55 -3.92 -23.73 64.72
N ASP A 56 -3.53 -22.96 65.73
CA ASP A 56 -3.36 -21.50 65.61
C ASP A 56 -2.32 -21.14 64.53
N ALA A 57 -1.20 -21.85 64.50
CA ALA A 57 -0.16 -21.68 63.49
C ALA A 57 -0.64 -22.02 62.08
N ALA A 58 -1.43 -23.10 61.93
CA ALA A 58 -2.02 -23.49 60.66
C ALA A 58 -3.06 -22.48 60.17
N THR A 59 -3.97 -22.06 61.05
CA THR A 59 -4.94 -20.99 60.76
C THR A 59 -4.23 -19.72 60.28
N GLY A 60 -3.17 -19.30 60.96
CA GLY A 60 -2.36 -18.16 60.51
C GLY A 60 -1.69 -18.37 59.16
N MET A 61 -1.29 -19.58 58.81
CA MET A 61 -0.73 -19.91 57.50
C MET A 61 -1.80 -19.87 56.40
N PHE A 62 -2.95 -20.50 56.61
CA PHE A 62 -4.05 -20.55 55.64
C PHE A 62 -4.70 -19.18 55.44
N GLY A 63 -4.81 -18.35 56.47
CA GLY A 63 -5.30 -16.97 56.30
C GLY A 63 -4.38 -16.10 55.43
N ARG A 64 -3.06 -16.30 55.51
CA ARG A 64 -2.11 -15.64 54.58
C ARG A 64 -2.26 -16.18 53.15
N ALA A 65 -2.50 -17.49 53.01
CA ALA A 65 -2.72 -18.11 51.72
C ALA A 65 -4.02 -17.61 51.08
N ASP A 66 -5.11 -17.52 51.86
CA ASP A 66 -6.41 -16.97 51.41
C ASP A 66 -6.25 -15.52 50.95
N THR A 67 -5.60 -14.67 51.75
CA THR A 67 -5.31 -13.27 51.35
C THR A 67 -4.61 -13.20 49.98
N THR A 68 -3.63 -14.09 49.74
CA THR A 68 -2.88 -14.13 48.48
C THR A 68 -3.76 -14.66 47.33
N ALA A 69 -4.58 -15.69 47.59
CA ALA A 69 -5.48 -16.26 46.60
C ALA A 69 -6.60 -15.28 46.18
N GLN A 70 -7.13 -14.49 47.13
CA GLN A 70 -8.09 -13.44 46.84
C GLN A 70 -7.48 -12.28 46.04
N GLN A 71 -6.22 -11.92 46.31
CA GLN A 71 -5.47 -10.97 45.47
C GLN A 71 -5.32 -11.50 44.03
N PHE A 72 -4.99 -12.78 43.87
CA PHE A 72 -4.92 -13.42 42.56
C PHE A 72 -6.27 -13.44 41.84
N ALA A 73 -7.37 -13.75 42.54
CA ALA A 73 -8.72 -13.69 41.99
C ALA A 73 -9.07 -12.26 41.52
N GLY A 74 -8.78 -11.23 42.33
CA GLY A 74 -8.96 -9.83 41.96
C GLY A 74 -8.14 -9.41 40.74
N TYR A 75 -6.91 -9.91 40.61
CA TYR A 75 -6.07 -9.71 39.42
C TYR A 75 -6.74 -10.29 38.16
N THR A 76 -7.16 -11.56 38.21
CA THR A 76 -7.80 -12.21 37.06
C THR A 76 -9.12 -11.54 36.66
N ASP A 77 -9.88 -11.01 37.63
CA ASP A 77 -11.09 -10.25 37.37
C ASP A 77 -10.81 -8.91 36.66
N ALA A 78 -9.74 -8.22 37.05
CA ALA A 78 -9.32 -6.98 36.39
C ALA A 78 -8.91 -7.22 34.93
N VAL A 79 -8.12 -8.27 34.66
CA VAL A 79 -7.74 -8.66 33.29
C VAL A 79 -8.96 -9.07 32.47
N ALA A 80 -9.86 -9.88 33.06
CA ALA A 80 -11.10 -10.28 32.40
C ALA A 80 -11.99 -9.10 32.05
N SER A 81 -12.07 -8.10 32.93
CA SER A 81 -12.82 -6.87 32.70
C SER A 81 -12.21 -6.03 31.59
N ALA A 82 -10.89 -5.91 31.54
CA ALA A 82 -10.19 -5.23 30.45
C ALA A 82 -10.45 -5.91 29.09
N LEU A 83 -10.37 -7.25 29.03
CA LEU A 83 -10.67 -8.02 27.82
C LEU A 83 -12.12 -7.85 27.36
N SER A 84 -13.08 -7.91 28.29
CA SER A 84 -14.51 -7.76 27.98
C SER A 84 -14.86 -6.35 27.51
N ASN A 85 -14.31 -5.32 28.16
CA ASN A 85 -14.50 -3.93 27.75
C ASN A 85 -13.85 -3.66 26.39
N GLY A 86 -12.66 -4.23 26.16
CA GLY A 86 -11.97 -4.15 24.88
C GLY A 86 -12.73 -4.82 23.74
N ALA A 87 -13.32 -5.99 23.99
CA ALA A 87 -14.20 -6.68 23.03
C ALA A 87 -15.30 -5.75 22.51
N ASN A 88 -15.99 -5.06 23.42
CA ASN A 88 -17.07 -4.14 23.09
C ASN A 88 -16.56 -2.90 22.33
N ALA A 89 -15.48 -2.27 22.82
CA ALA A 89 -14.95 -1.06 22.22
C ALA A 89 -14.39 -1.30 20.81
N ILE A 90 -13.55 -2.34 20.65
CA ILE A 90 -12.99 -2.73 19.36
C ILE A 90 -14.10 -3.20 18.43
N GLY A 91 -15.07 -4.00 18.92
CA GLY A 91 -16.21 -4.47 18.13
C GLY A 91 -17.07 -3.32 17.58
N ALA A 92 -17.35 -2.30 18.39
CA ALA A 92 -18.09 -1.13 17.96
C ALA A 92 -17.32 -0.29 16.92
N ALA A 93 -16.04 0.01 17.19
CA ALA A 93 -15.19 0.77 16.27
C ALA A 93 -15.01 0.05 14.93
N ARG A 94 -14.72 -1.26 14.97
CA ARG A 94 -14.63 -2.13 13.79
C ARG A 94 -15.90 -2.08 12.95
N SER A 95 -17.05 -2.25 13.57
CA SER A 95 -18.33 -2.28 12.87
C SER A 95 -18.64 -0.95 12.19
N ALA A 96 -18.36 0.18 12.86
CA ALA A 96 -18.55 1.50 12.31
C ALA A 96 -17.66 1.76 11.07
N LEU A 97 -16.36 1.43 11.17
CA LEU A 97 -15.43 1.62 10.05
C LEU A 97 -15.79 0.73 8.85
N LEU A 98 -16.07 -0.57 9.07
CA LEU A 98 -16.42 -1.48 7.99
C LEU A 98 -17.75 -1.09 7.33
N ALA A 99 -18.77 -0.73 8.11
CA ALA A 99 -20.05 -0.27 7.56
C ALA A 99 -19.88 1.01 6.73
N LYS A 100 -19.01 1.93 7.16
CA LYS A 100 -18.70 3.14 6.40
C LYS A 100 -17.98 2.80 5.10
N ALA A 101 -16.98 1.93 5.14
CA ALA A 101 -16.28 1.49 3.93
C ALA A 101 -17.22 0.81 2.94
N ASP A 102 -18.12 -0.06 3.41
CA ASP A 102 -19.13 -0.70 2.57
C ASP A 102 -20.10 0.33 1.98
N ALA A 103 -20.47 1.38 2.72
CA ALA A 103 -21.32 2.45 2.19
C ALA A 103 -20.62 3.25 1.08
N VAL A 104 -19.32 3.52 1.23
CA VAL A 104 -18.49 4.16 0.21
C VAL A 104 -18.39 3.28 -1.04
N ASP A 105 -18.08 1.99 -0.88
CA ASP A 105 -17.96 1.01 -1.97
C ASP A 105 -19.26 0.77 -2.76
N ASN A 106 -20.42 1.04 -2.15
CA ASN A 106 -21.72 0.96 -2.84
C ASN A 106 -22.03 2.22 -3.66
N GLY A 107 -21.16 3.22 -3.62
CA GLY A 107 -21.26 4.49 -4.34
C GLY A 107 -20.37 4.56 -5.59
N PRO A 108 -19.96 5.77 -6.00
CA PRO A 108 -19.03 5.98 -7.13
C PRO A 108 -17.55 5.96 -6.71
N LEU A 109 -17.25 5.45 -5.51
CA LEU A 109 -15.95 5.46 -4.86
C LEU A 109 -15.66 4.06 -4.31
N ASN A 110 -14.39 3.77 -4.04
CA ASN A 110 -14.00 2.55 -3.34
C ASN A 110 -12.99 2.83 -2.22
N VAL A 111 -12.93 1.95 -1.23
CA VAL A 111 -11.98 2.00 -0.12
C VAL A 111 -10.98 0.86 -0.23
N THR A 112 -9.71 1.22 -0.34
CA THR A 112 -8.62 0.26 -0.50
C THR A 112 -8.27 -0.50 0.78
N ASP A 113 -7.41 -1.52 0.67
CA ASP A 113 -6.89 -2.25 1.86
C ASP A 113 -6.10 -1.34 2.82
N GLN A 114 -5.57 -0.23 2.31
CA GLN A 114 -4.86 0.80 3.07
C GLN A 114 -5.76 1.95 3.55
N TRP A 115 -7.09 1.78 3.45
CA TRP A 115 -8.09 2.78 3.83
C TRP A 115 -7.99 4.10 3.06
N VAL A 116 -7.48 4.06 1.83
CA VAL A 116 -7.51 5.21 0.92
C VAL A 116 -8.81 5.16 0.12
N VAL A 117 -9.51 6.30 0.04
CA VAL A 117 -10.71 6.45 -0.77
C VAL A 117 -10.32 6.88 -2.18
N LEU A 118 -10.70 6.07 -3.16
CA LEU A 118 -10.44 6.25 -4.58
C LEU A 118 -11.73 6.46 -5.35
N ILE A 119 -11.63 7.03 -6.55
CA ILE A 119 -12.76 7.24 -7.45
C ILE A 119 -12.84 6.02 -8.35
N ASP A 120 -14.03 5.45 -8.52
CA ASP A 120 -14.18 4.34 -9.45
C ASP A 120 -13.90 4.79 -10.89
N PRO A 121 -13.42 3.89 -11.76
CA PRO A 121 -13.17 4.23 -13.15
C PRO A 121 -14.45 4.72 -13.84
N VAL A 122 -14.49 6.00 -14.19
CA VAL A 122 -15.66 6.64 -14.80
C VAL A 122 -15.27 7.73 -15.80
N MET A 123 -15.91 7.74 -16.97
CA MET A 123 -15.82 8.84 -17.92
C MET A 123 -16.73 9.97 -17.43
N ALA A 124 -16.18 11.18 -17.30
CA ALA A 124 -16.90 12.30 -16.73
C ALA A 124 -16.39 13.64 -17.27
N THR A 125 -17.24 14.65 -17.26
CA THR A 125 -16.78 16.03 -17.49
C THR A 125 -15.84 16.48 -16.38
N GLU A 126 -15.02 17.49 -16.64
CA GLU A 126 -14.14 18.09 -15.62
C GLU A 126 -14.92 18.51 -14.37
N ALA A 127 -16.10 19.11 -14.55
CA ALA A 127 -16.96 19.55 -13.45
C ALA A 127 -17.56 18.40 -12.63
N GLU A 128 -17.85 17.26 -13.26
CA GLU A 128 -18.31 16.04 -12.56
C GLU A 128 -17.15 15.38 -11.82
N MET A 129 -15.96 15.30 -12.42
CA MET A 129 -14.78 14.76 -11.78
C MET A 129 -14.35 15.58 -10.56
N ALA A 130 -14.41 16.92 -10.64
CA ALA A 130 -14.14 17.79 -9.50
C ALA A 130 -15.11 17.52 -8.32
N LYS A 131 -16.38 17.18 -8.59
CA LYS A 131 -17.34 16.79 -7.55
C LYS A 131 -16.98 15.44 -6.94
N LEU A 132 -16.56 14.46 -7.75
CA LEU A 132 -16.11 13.15 -7.27
C LEU A 132 -14.85 13.26 -6.42
N GLN A 133 -13.88 14.09 -6.82
CA GLN A 133 -12.67 14.38 -6.04
C GLN A 133 -13.00 15.03 -4.69
N ALA A 134 -13.91 16.01 -4.68
CA ALA A 134 -14.36 16.63 -3.44
C ALA A 134 -15.08 15.64 -2.52
N LEU A 135 -15.93 14.77 -3.08
CA LEU A 135 -16.59 13.70 -2.34
C LEU A 135 -15.56 12.70 -1.77
N ALA A 136 -14.59 12.26 -2.57
CA ALA A 136 -13.54 11.34 -2.13
C ALA A 136 -12.75 11.90 -0.94
N LEU A 137 -12.42 13.20 -0.95
CA LEU A 137 -11.74 13.87 0.18
C LEU A 137 -12.61 13.94 1.43
N GLN A 138 -13.92 14.19 1.27
CA GLN A 138 -14.87 14.19 2.37
C GLN A 138 -14.98 12.81 3.01
N GLU A 139 -15.16 11.77 2.18
CA GLU A 139 -15.25 10.38 2.60
C GLU A 139 -13.95 9.88 3.25
N GLN A 140 -12.79 10.29 2.71
CA GLN A 140 -11.48 10.00 3.30
C GLN A 140 -11.36 10.54 4.73
N ALA A 141 -11.84 11.75 5.00
CA ALA A 141 -11.78 12.35 6.33
C ALA A 141 -12.60 11.53 7.34
N GLU A 142 -13.78 11.03 6.93
CA GLU A 142 -14.62 10.19 7.78
C GLU A 142 -14.00 8.81 8.02
N ILE A 143 -13.49 8.16 6.97
CA ILE A 143 -12.73 6.89 7.08
C ILE A 143 -11.53 7.05 8.01
N ASN A 144 -10.74 8.12 7.87
CA ASN A 144 -9.57 8.38 8.71
C ASN A 144 -9.97 8.56 10.19
N SER A 145 -11.07 9.26 10.47
CA SER A 145 -11.58 9.41 11.84
C SER A 145 -11.99 8.07 12.45
N LEU A 146 -12.63 7.19 11.68
CA LEU A 146 -13.06 5.87 12.14
C LEU A 146 -11.89 4.90 12.30
N LEU A 147 -10.89 4.96 11.40
CA LEU A 147 -9.63 4.22 11.52
C LEU A 147 -8.86 4.61 12.79
N CYS A 148 -8.79 5.91 13.08
CA CYS A 148 -8.25 6.40 14.35
C CYS A 148 -8.97 5.80 15.56
N ALA A 149 -10.31 5.78 15.55
CA ALA A 149 -11.09 5.21 16.64
C ALA A 149 -10.82 3.71 16.85
N VAL A 150 -10.59 2.94 15.78
CA VAL A 150 -10.16 1.53 15.88
C VAL A 150 -8.80 1.45 16.57
N GLY A 151 -7.82 2.25 16.13
CA GLY A 151 -6.49 2.29 16.74
C GLY A 151 -6.53 2.70 18.22
N ASP A 152 -7.38 3.65 18.59
CA ASP A 152 -7.55 4.10 19.97
C ASP A 152 -8.20 3.02 20.85
N ALA A 153 -9.21 2.33 20.34
CA ALA A 153 -9.86 1.22 21.05
C ALA A 153 -8.88 0.06 21.30
N ASP A 154 -8.08 -0.29 20.29
CA ASP A 154 -7.03 -1.31 20.39
C ASP A 154 -5.96 -0.91 21.43
N ASN A 155 -5.40 0.29 21.30
CA ASN A 155 -4.37 0.80 22.22
C ASN A 155 -4.89 0.89 23.67
N ALA A 156 -6.09 1.43 23.88
CA ALA A 156 -6.68 1.55 25.22
C ALA A 156 -6.96 0.17 25.84
N THR A 157 -7.34 -0.82 25.03
CA THR A 157 -7.52 -2.22 25.49
C THR A 157 -6.19 -2.82 25.93
N ALA A 158 -5.13 -2.66 25.11
CA ALA A 158 -3.80 -3.12 25.46
C ALA A 158 -3.28 -2.44 26.75
N ASP A 159 -3.45 -1.13 26.87
CA ASP A 159 -3.06 -0.36 28.06
C ASP A 159 -3.81 -0.83 29.32
N ALA A 160 -5.11 -1.11 29.20
CA ALA A 160 -5.92 -1.60 30.31
C ALA A 160 -5.47 -3.00 30.79
N ILE A 161 -5.11 -3.89 29.86
CA ILE A 161 -4.58 -5.23 30.20
C ILE A 161 -3.22 -5.10 30.90
N VAL A 162 -2.31 -4.28 30.35
CA VAL A 162 -1.01 -4.03 30.97
C VAL A 162 -1.17 -3.42 32.37
N ALA A 163 -2.02 -2.40 32.52
CA ALA A 163 -2.26 -1.76 33.81
C ALA A 163 -2.86 -2.71 34.86
N ALA A 164 -3.73 -3.64 34.45
CA ALA A 164 -4.25 -4.69 35.32
C ALA A 164 -3.14 -5.65 35.79
N GLY A 165 -2.20 -5.98 34.88
CA GLY A 165 -1.00 -6.75 35.18
C GLY A 165 -0.05 -6.05 36.14
N THR A 166 0.31 -4.78 35.88
CA THR A 166 1.40 -4.10 36.59
C THR A 166 1.12 -3.92 38.07
N LYS A 167 -0.15 -3.74 38.45
CA LYS A 167 -0.57 -3.71 39.86
C LYS A 167 -0.25 -5.00 40.63
N ASN A 168 0.03 -6.09 39.91
CA ASN A 168 0.26 -7.43 40.45
C ASN A 168 1.62 -8.01 40.03
N GLY A 169 2.58 -7.15 39.69
CA GLY A 169 3.97 -7.56 39.42
C GLY A 169 4.27 -7.93 37.97
N PHE A 170 3.32 -7.77 37.04
CA PHE A 170 3.64 -7.83 35.61
C PHE A 170 4.52 -6.63 35.23
N VAL A 171 5.69 -6.92 34.68
CA VAL A 171 6.56 -5.91 34.09
C VAL A 171 6.36 -5.99 32.59
N ALA A 172 5.76 -4.95 32.00
CA ALA A 172 5.71 -4.83 30.55
C ALA A 172 7.16 -4.74 30.03
N PRO A 173 7.47 -5.30 28.86
CA PRO A 173 8.77 -5.04 28.24
C PRO A 173 8.98 -3.54 28.10
N ASP A 174 10.17 -3.05 28.49
CA ASP A 174 10.53 -1.66 28.27
C ASP A 174 10.57 -1.36 26.76
N SER A 175 10.38 -0.09 26.40
CA SER A 175 10.69 0.36 25.05
C SER A 175 12.15 -0.02 24.73
N PRO A 176 12.43 -0.62 23.56
CA PRO A 176 13.76 -1.09 23.21
C PRO A 176 14.77 0.04 23.37
N SER A 177 15.81 -0.22 24.17
CA SER A 177 16.80 0.80 24.54
C SER A 177 18.07 0.70 23.70
N ASP A 178 18.27 -0.44 23.04
CA ASP A 178 19.41 -0.71 22.17
C ASP A 178 19.03 -1.52 20.91
N LEU A 179 20.03 -1.80 20.08
CA LEU A 179 19.88 -2.51 18.82
C LEU A 179 19.56 -4.01 19.02
N GLU A 180 19.87 -4.58 20.18
CA GLU A 180 19.68 -6.00 20.49
C GLU A 180 18.23 -6.26 20.95
N ASP A 181 17.67 -5.38 21.79
CA ASP A 181 16.24 -5.32 22.14
C ASP A 181 15.34 -5.15 20.90
N LEU A 182 15.87 -4.48 19.88
CA LEU A 182 15.19 -4.21 18.61
C LEU A 182 15.12 -5.42 17.68
N LEU A 183 15.95 -6.43 17.90
CA LEU A 183 16.03 -7.65 17.11
C LEU A 183 15.24 -8.82 17.72
N LEU A 184 14.64 -8.64 18.90
CA LEU A 184 13.83 -9.64 19.60
C LEU A 184 12.32 -9.43 19.33
N PRO A 185 11.65 -10.32 18.56
CA PRO A 185 10.29 -10.10 18.07
C PRO A 185 9.16 -10.12 19.12
N THR A 186 9.43 -10.55 20.35
CA THR A 186 8.38 -10.81 21.36
C THR A 186 8.15 -9.67 22.36
N ALA A 187 8.84 -8.53 22.21
CA ALA A 187 8.83 -7.46 23.22
C ALA A 187 8.12 -6.16 22.78
N GLN A 188 7.67 -6.03 21.53
CA GLN A 188 7.19 -4.76 21.00
C GLN A 188 5.70 -4.76 20.67
N ARG A 189 5.05 -3.60 20.81
CA ARG A 189 3.71 -3.40 20.24
C ARG A 189 3.80 -3.56 18.71
N PRO A 190 2.82 -4.23 18.08
CA PRO A 190 2.75 -4.27 16.63
C PRO A 190 2.76 -2.86 16.04
N ALA A 191 3.58 -2.65 15.02
CA ALA A 191 3.58 -1.42 14.23
C ALA A 191 2.30 -1.35 13.37
N ASP A 192 1.93 -0.13 12.99
CA ASP A 192 0.79 0.12 12.12
C ASP A 192 1.00 -0.54 10.74
N GLN A 193 -0.07 -1.13 10.21
CA GLN A 193 -0.06 -1.82 8.91
C GLN A 193 -0.42 -0.89 7.74
N VAL A 194 -0.94 0.29 8.06
CA VAL A 194 -1.43 1.29 7.10
C VAL A 194 -0.92 2.67 7.49
N PRO A 195 -0.88 3.63 6.56
CA PRO A 195 -0.49 5.01 6.86
C PRO A 195 -1.30 5.61 8.02
N ASP A 196 -0.63 6.17 9.02
CA ASP A 196 -1.29 6.83 10.14
C ASP A 196 -1.81 8.23 9.73
N PRO A 197 -3.13 8.44 9.63
CA PRO A 197 -3.70 9.72 9.22
C PRO A 197 -3.49 10.85 10.25
N ARG A 198 -3.02 10.52 11.46
CA ARG A 198 -2.63 11.53 12.46
C ARG A 198 -1.25 12.12 12.19
N SER A 199 -0.46 11.43 11.37
CA SER A 199 0.90 11.85 11.02
C SER A 199 0.92 12.56 9.66
N PRO A 200 1.69 13.65 9.50
CA PRO A 200 1.86 14.29 8.19
C PRO A 200 2.38 13.33 7.11
N VAL A 201 3.27 12.40 7.49
CA VAL A 201 3.83 11.39 6.58
C VAL A 201 2.75 10.41 6.11
N GLY A 202 1.90 9.92 7.02
CA GLY A 202 0.81 9.02 6.66
C GLY A 202 -0.22 9.70 5.75
N MET A 203 -0.54 10.97 6.00
CA MET A 203 -1.39 11.76 5.10
C MET A 203 -0.77 11.93 3.71
N MET A 204 0.55 12.17 3.62
CA MET A 204 1.26 12.23 2.33
C MET A 204 1.23 10.89 1.59
N GLN A 205 1.34 9.77 2.31
CA GLN A 205 1.25 8.43 1.70
C GLN A 205 -0.14 8.18 1.12
N GLN A 206 -1.21 8.49 1.86
CA GLN A 206 -2.59 8.36 1.36
C GLN A 206 -2.83 9.23 0.12
N GLU A 207 -2.29 10.45 0.10
CA GLU A 207 -2.38 11.34 -1.07
C GLU A 207 -1.63 10.77 -2.27
N ALA A 208 -0.44 10.20 -2.06
CA ALA A 208 0.34 9.58 -3.14
C ALA A 208 -0.40 8.40 -3.78
N VAL A 209 -1.08 7.56 -2.99
CA VAL A 209 -1.92 6.47 -3.51
C VAL A 209 -3.04 7.03 -4.38
N ARG A 210 -3.74 8.06 -3.91
CA ARG A 210 -4.86 8.68 -4.64
C ARG A 210 -4.39 9.35 -5.93
N ALA A 211 -3.29 10.09 -5.89
CA ALA A 211 -2.71 10.74 -7.05
C ALA A 211 -2.26 9.71 -8.10
N ALA A 212 -1.63 8.62 -7.67
CA ALA A 212 -1.21 7.53 -8.54
C ALA A 212 -2.41 6.88 -9.26
N ASP A 213 -3.50 6.61 -8.55
CA ASP A 213 -4.71 6.04 -9.14
C ASP A 213 -5.34 7.03 -10.15
N GLN A 214 -5.58 8.29 -9.76
CA GLN A 214 -6.20 9.28 -10.65
C GLN A 214 -5.37 9.56 -11.92
N GLN A 215 -4.04 9.45 -11.84
CA GLN A 215 -3.16 9.60 -12.99
C GLN A 215 -3.26 8.41 -13.98
N GLN A 216 -3.85 7.30 -13.57
CA GLN A 216 -3.99 6.11 -14.41
C GLN A 216 -5.41 5.92 -14.92
N GLN A 217 -6.40 6.57 -14.33
CA GLN A 217 -7.80 6.43 -14.73
C GLN A 217 -8.14 7.46 -15.81
N ILE A 218 -8.81 7.03 -16.88
CA ILE A 218 -9.25 7.92 -17.94
C ILE A 218 -10.53 8.64 -17.53
N ARG A 219 -10.54 9.95 -17.69
CA ARG A 219 -11.70 10.81 -17.53
C ARG A 219 -12.40 11.07 -18.87
N GLU A 220 -11.63 11.29 -19.92
CA GLU A 220 -12.15 11.71 -21.23
C GLU A 220 -11.22 11.25 -22.36
N VAL A 221 -11.79 10.86 -23.50
CA VAL A 221 -11.07 10.60 -24.74
C VAL A 221 -11.73 11.38 -25.86
N SER A 222 -10.94 12.12 -26.64
CA SER A 222 -11.41 12.88 -27.79
C SER A 222 -10.59 12.58 -29.02
N TYR A 223 -11.27 12.46 -30.16
CA TYR A 223 -10.67 12.22 -31.47
C TYR A 223 -10.83 13.48 -32.34
N SER A 224 -9.76 13.90 -32.99
CA SER A 224 -9.73 15.11 -33.81
C SER A 224 -8.74 14.98 -34.96
N THR A 225 -8.73 15.96 -35.84
CA THR A 225 -7.74 16.10 -36.91
C THR A 225 -7.05 17.45 -36.75
N ASN A 226 -5.73 17.50 -36.78
CA ASN A 226 -5.01 18.76 -36.63
C ASN A 226 -4.99 19.58 -37.94
N GLU A 227 -4.33 20.74 -37.92
CA GLU A 227 -4.25 21.62 -39.09
C GLU A 227 -3.48 21.03 -40.28
N TYR A 228 -2.69 20.00 -40.04
CA TYR A 228 -1.91 19.26 -41.04
C TYR A 228 -2.67 18.06 -41.63
N GLY A 229 -3.89 17.78 -41.14
CA GLY A 229 -4.68 16.63 -41.59
C GLY A 229 -4.35 15.33 -40.86
N GLU A 230 -3.51 15.38 -39.83
CA GLU A 230 -3.10 14.22 -39.02
C GLU A 230 -4.19 13.86 -38.00
N GLU A 231 -4.42 12.56 -37.80
CA GLU A 231 -5.34 12.06 -36.78
C GLU A 231 -4.74 12.23 -35.38
N VAL A 232 -5.51 12.85 -34.48
CA VAL A 232 -5.09 13.15 -33.10
C VAL A 232 -6.08 12.55 -32.12
N THR A 233 -5.57 11.65 -31.27
CA THR A 233 -6.29 11.09 -30.11
C THR A 233 -5.77 11.75 -28.84
N THR A 234 -6.64 12.45 -28.12
CA THR A 234 -6.31 13.04 -26.81
C THR A 234 -7.02 12.27 -25.71
N VAL A 235 -6.25 11.88 -24.70
CA VAL A 235 -6.70 11.19 -23.50
C VAL A 235 -6.47 12.12 -22.32
N ILE A 236 -7.51 12.41 -21.56
CA ILE A 236 -7.42 13.19 -20.33
C ILE A 236 -7.71 12.26 -19.16
N LYS A 237 -6.80 12.25 -18.18
CA LYS A 237 -6.85 11.43 -16.97
C LYS A 237 -7.67 12.11 -15.87
N GLN A 238 -8.03 11.38 -14.81
CA GLN A 238 -8.83 11.93 -13.71
C GLN A 238 -8.11 13.02 -12.92
N ASP A 239 -6.78 12.98 -12.85
CA ASP A 239 -5.95 14.03 -12.25
C ASP A 239 -5.82 15.30 -13.12
N GLY A 240 -6.35 15.27 -14.35
CA GLY A 240 -6.27 16.35 -15.34
C GLY A 240 -5.04 16.29 -16.24
N SER A 241 -4.10 15.37 -16.00
CA SER A 241 -2.99 15.13 -16.93
C SER A 241 -3.50 14.59 -18.26
N LYS A 242 -2.73 14.79 -19.34
CA LYS A 242 -3.16 14.43 -20.70
C LYS A 242 -2.09 13.72 -21.49
N ALA A 243 -2.51 12.85 -22.40
CA ALA A 243 -1.68 12.28 -23.44
C ALA A 243 -2.29 12.56 -24.81
N VAL A 244 -1.47 13.05 -25.73
CA VAL A 244 -1.88 13.39 -27.10
C VAL A 244 -1.11 12.49 -28.04
N THR A 245 -1.82 11.64 -28.77
CA THR A 245 -1.22 10.78 -29.80
C THR A 245 -1.56 11.31 -31.17
N THR A 246 -0.54 11.44 -32.01
CA THR A 246 -0.62 11.93 -33.38
C THR A 246 -0.08 10.86 -34.33
N GLU A 247 -0.82 10.55 -35.39
CA GLU A 247 -0.31 9.84 -36.55
C GLU A 247 0.41 10.83 -37.46
N MET A 248 1.73 10.74 -37.55
CA MET A 248 2.56 11.72 -38.24
C MET A 248 2.41 11.59 -39.75
N ASP A 249 2.39 12.72 -40.46
CA ASP A 249 2.23 12.74 -41.91
C ASP A 249 3.43 12.06 -42.62
N PRO A 250 3.21 10.97 -43.39
CA PRO A 250 4.26 10.33 -44.17
C PRO A 250 4.89 11.26 -45.24
N PHE A 251 4.22 12.34 -45.66
CA PHE A 251 4.81 13.32 -46.58
C PHE A 251 5.88 14.19 -45.92
N GLU A 252 5.73 14.51 -44.63
CA GLU A 252 6.74 15.25 -43.86
C GLU A 252 7.89 14.35 -43.42
N TYR A 253 7.61 13.06 -43.19
CA TYR A 253 8.59 12.06 -42.78
C TYR A 253 8.68 10.90 -43.77
N PRO A 254 9.14 11.13 -45.02
CA PRO A 254 9.08 10.13 -46.10
C PRO A 254 9.96 8.90 -45.89
N SER A 255 10.92 8.97 -44.95
CA SER A 255 11.75 7.81 -44.58
C SER A 255 11.15 6.97 -43.45
N LYS A 256 10.03 7.39 -42.85
CA LYS A 256 9.41 6.74 -41.70
C LYS A 256 8.01 6.25 -42.05
N MET A 257 7.78 4.94 -42.00
CA MET A 257 6.45 4.35 -42.14
C MET A 257 5.79 4.14 -40.77
N ASN A 258 4.46 4.21 -40.74
CA ASN A 258 3.63 3.99 -39.55
C ASN A 258 4.13 4.79 -38.35
N PHE A 259 4.43 6.08 -38.56
CA PHE A 259 5.05 6.91 -37.54
C PHE A 259 3.99 7.47 -36.59
N TYR A 260 3.98 6.98 -35.35
CA TYR A 260 3.16 7.49 -34.27
C TYR A 260 4.00 8.25 -33.25
N MET A 261 3.46 9.37 -32.77
CA MET A 261 4.04 10.16 -31.71
C MET A 261 3.01 10.37 -30.60
N MET A 262 3.40 10.12 -29.34
CA MET A 262 2.59 10.40 -28.18
C MET A 262 3.32 11.37 -27.25
N GLU A 263 2.68 12.48 -26.92
CA GLU A 263 3.17 13.45 -25.95
C GLU A 263 2.34 13.39 -24.67
N GLU A 264 3.00 13.20 -23.54
CA GLU A 264 2.41 13.16 -22.20
C GLU A 264 2.68 14.48 -21.48
N PHE A 265 1.65 15.03 -20.84
CA PHE A 265 1.71 16.27 -20.07
C PHE A 265 1.11 16.07 -18.69
N ASP A 266 1.68 16.73 -17.67
CA ASP A 266 1.13 16.73 -16.32
C ASP A 266 -0.17 17.56 -16.22
N LYS A 267 -0.79 17.54 -15.04
CA LYS A 267 -2.04 18.28 -14.75
C LYS A 267 -1.90 19.80 -14.88
N ASP A 268 -0.68 20.33 -14.82
CA ASP A 268 -0.39 21.76 -14.95
C ASP A 268 -0.03 22.11 -16.41
N GLY A 269 -0.03 21.13 -17.32
CA GLY A 269 0.26 21.27 -18.73
C GLY A 269 1.75 21.23 -19.09
N ASN A 270 2.63 20.89 -18.15
CA ASN A 270 4.05 20.76 -18.45
C ASN A 270 4.32 19.44 -19.18
N PHE A 271 5.24 19.49 -20.14
CA PHE A 271 5.69 18.30 -20.85
C PHE A 271 6.35 17.29 -19.89
N VAL A 272 5.97 16.03 -20.01
CA VAL A 272 6.52 14.91 -19.22
C VAL A 272 7.43 14.07 -20.09
N ALA A 273 6.89 13.52 -21.17
CA ALA A 273 7.63 12.65 -22.07
C ALA A 273 7.00 12.63 -23.46
N ARG A 274 7.81 12.25 -24.45
CA ARG A 274 7.39 11.97 -25.81
C ARG A 274 7.81 10.56 -26.16
N THR A 275 6.84 9.74 -26.53
CA THR A 275 7.09 8.43 -27.12
C THR A 275 6.91 8.49 -28.63
N SER A 276 7.77 7.82 -29.38
CA SER A 276 7.72 7.81 -30.84
C SER A 276 8.05 6.42 -31.35
N SER A 277 7.20 5.87 -32.22
CA SER A 277 7.44 4.58 -32.87
C SER A 277 7.31 4.70 -34.38
N TRP A 278 8.26 4.12 -35.11
CA TRP A 278 8.25 4.13 -36.58
C TRP A 278 9.08 2.98 -37.15
N HIS A 279 8.81 2.65 -38.40
CA HIS A 279 9.68 1.80 -39.22
C HIS A 279 10.52 2.69 -40.17
N ASP A 280 11.84 2.55 -40.15
CA ASP A 280 12.75 3.35 -40.99
C ASP A 280 13.06 2.63 -42.31
N LEU A 281 12.68 3.25 -43.43
CA LEU A 281 12.86 2.71 -44.78
C LEU A 281 14.32 2.71 -45.25
N GLY A 282 15.18 3.53 -44.65
CA GLY A 282 16.58 3.68 -45.06
C GLY A 282 17.46 2.53 -44.59
N ASN A 283 17.13 1.94 -43.44
CA ASN A 283 17.88 0.84 -42.85
C ASN A 283 17.05 -0.41 -42.52
N ASP A 284 15.74 -0.38 -42.81
CA ASP A 284 14.81 -1.51 -42.60
C ASP A 284 14.75 -1.94 -41.12
N CYS A 285 14.75 -0.95 -40.21
CA CYS A 285 14.68 -1.16 -38.76
C CYS A 285 13.43 -0.52 -38.15
N ASP A 286 12.86 -1.20 -37.16
CA ASP A 286 11.83 -0.65 -36.29
C ASP A 286 12.46 0.11 -35.11
N TYR A 287 11.85 1.22 -34.71
CA TYR A 287 12.30 2.05 -33.59
C TYR A 287 11.14 2.40 -32.67
N THR A 288 11.41 2.38 -31.36
CA THR A 288 10.61 3.05 -30.34
C THR A 288 11.53 3.88 -29.45
N THR A 289 11.22 5.16 -29.30
CA THR A 289 11.95 6.06 -28.39
C THR A 289 11.01 6.65 -27.35
N ILE A 290 11.50 6.85 -26.13
CA ILE A 290 10.82 7.58 -25.06
C ILE A 290 11.78 8.68 -24.60
N ALA A 291 11.50 9.93 -24.94
CA ALA A 291 12.26 11.10 -24.55
C ALA A 291 11.58 11.83 -23.40
N TYR A 292 12.30 12.05 -22.30
CA TYR A 292 11.79 12.69 -21.09
C TYR A 292 12.06 14.20 -21.10
N ALA A 293 11.37 14.94 -20.23
CA ALA A 293 11.48 16.39 -20.15
C ALA A 293 12.87 16.92 -19.75
N ASP A 294 13.71 16.10 -19.10
CA ASP A 294 15.11 16.44 -18.79
C ASP A 294 16.05 16.30 -20.00
N GLY A 295 15.56 15.79 -21.13
CA GLY A 295 16.35 15.51 -22.34
C GLY A 295 16.96 14.11 -22.39
N SER A 296 16.83 13.31 -21.33
CA SER A 296 17.19 11.89 -21.36
C SER A 296 16.23 11.12 -22.28
N HIS A 297 16.67 9.99 -22.82
CA HIS A 297 15.82 9.16 -23.65
C HIS A 297 16.19 7.67 -23.64
N LEU A 298 15.18 6.83 -23.62
CA LEU A 298 15.28 5.40 -23.92
C LEU A 298 15.07 5.19 -25.41
N THR A 299 15.95 4.45 -26.06
CA THR A 299 15.82 4.03 -27.46
C THR A 299 15.82 2.53 -27.53
N MET A 300 14.83 1.96 -28.21
CA MET A 300 14.73 0.56 -28.54
C MET A 300 14.69 0.42 -30.06
N SER A 301 15.41 -0.55 -30.62
CA SER A 301 15.42 -0.82 -32.05
C SER A 301 15.48 -2.31 -32.37
N MET A 302 14.98 -2.68 -33.54
CA MET A 302 14.98 -4.05 -34.04
C MET A 302 15.27 -4.02 -35.52
N ASP A 303 16.28 -4.78 -35.94
CA ASP A 303 16.61 -4.91 -37.34
C ASP A 303 15.71 -5.95 -38.04
N SER A 304 15.81 -6.01 -39.36
CA SER A 304 15.06 -6.96 -40.19
C SER A 304 15.38 -8.44 -39.94
N THR A 305 16.43 -8.76 -39.17
CA THR A 305 16.73 -10.12 -38.71
C THR A 305 16.03 -10.48 -37.40
N GLY A 306 15.37 -9.50 -36.77
CA GLY A 306 14.74 -9.63 -35.45
C GLY A 306 15.72 -9.41 -34.29
N HIS A 307 16.94 -8.93 -34.56
CA HIS A 307 17.88 -8.60 -33.49
C HIS A 307 17.50 -7.28 -32.83
N ARG A 308 17.35 -7.28 -31.51
CA ARG A 308 16.84 -6.16 -30.72
C ARG A 308 17.96 -5.52 -29.92
N THR A 309 17.94 -4.20 -29.82
CA THR A 309 18.84 -3.42 -28.97
C THR A 309 18.06 -2.40 -28.16
N ALA A 310 18.53 -2.13 -26.95
CA ALA A 310 18.03 -1.05 -26.11
C ALA A 310 19.21 -0.23 -25.57
N GLY A 311 19.02 1.08 -25.48
CA GLY A 311 20.02 2.00 -24.95
C GLY A 311 19.33 3.16 -24.24
N PHE A 312 19.93 3.62 -23.15
CA PHE A 312 19.48 4.81 -22.43
C PHE A 312 20.54 5.90 -22.54
N THR A 313 20.11 7.10 -22.89
CA THR A 313 20.96 8.29 -22.93
C THR A 313 20.49 9.24 -21.83
N THR A 314 21.37 9.60 -20.91
CA THR A 314 21.08 10.57 -19.84
C THR A 314 21.05 12.01 -20.37
N ALA A 315 20.51 12.93 -19.58
CA ALA A 315 20.40 14.36 -19.95
C ALA A 315 21.75 15.04 -20.26
N ASP A 316 22.85 14.55 -19.66
CA ASP A 316 24.22 15.02 -19.92
C ASP A 316 24.88 14.34 -21.14
N GLY A 317 24.15 13.46 -21.84
CA GLY A 317 24.58 12.80 -23.08
C GLY A 317 25.37 11.50 -22.90
N ARG A 318 25.50 10.97 -21.67
CA ARG A 318 26.10 9.63 -21.47
C ARG A 318 25.13 8.56 -21.98
N HIS A 319 25.64 7.60 -22.73
CA HIS A 319 24.87 6.50 -23.29
C HIS A 319 25.30 5.17 -22.71
N SER A 320 24.35 4.37 -22.22
CA SER A 320 24.59 3.00 -21.80
C SER A 320 23.66 2.05 -22.54
N ALA A 321 24.19 0.90 -22.94
CA ALA A 321 23.38 -0.21 -23.41
C ALA A 321 22.54 -0.75 -22.24
N VAL A 322 21.26 -0.99 -22.49
CA VAL A 322 20.35 -1.58 -21.52
C VAL A 322 20.13 -3.05 -21.87
N PRO A 323 20.01 -3.96 -20.89
CA PRO A 323 19.73 -5.36 -21.17
C PRO A 323 18.48 -5.50 -22.05
N VAL A 324 18.56 -6.35 -23.09
CA VAL A 324 17.44 -6.58 -24.02
C VAL A 324 16.23 -7.19 -23.32
N GLU A 325 16.45 -7.85 -22.18
CA GLU A 325 15.44 -8.34 -21.25
C GLU A 325 14.52 -7.21 -20.76
N MET A 326 14.98 -5.95 -20.76
CA MET A 326 14.12 -4.80 -20.47
C MET A 326 12.99 -4.69 -21.49
N ILE A 327 13.27 -4.89 -22.77
CA ILE A 327 12.24 -4.86 -23.83
C ILE A 327 11.21 -5.96 -23.57
N ASP A 328 11.68 -7.13 -23.14
CA ASP A 328 10.82 -8.27 -22.85
C ASP A 328 9.94 -8.02 -21.61
N ASN A 329 10.53 -7.53 -20.53
CA ASN A 329 9.81 -7.16 -19.32
C ASN A 329 8.80 -6.04 -19.59
N LEU A 330 9.17 -5.05 -20.40
CA LEU A 330 8.31 -3.94 -20.78
C LEU A 330 7.11 -4.40 -21.62
N SER A 331 7.28 -5.45 -22.43
CA SER A 331 6.22 -6.05 -23.26
C SER A 331 5.33 -7.03 -22.48
N MET A 332 5.90 -7.72 -21.48
CA MET A 332 5.17 -8.64 -20.59
C MET A 332 4.49 -7.95 -19.41
N ALA A 333 4.89 -6.72 -19.12
CA ALA A 333 4.31 -5.97 -18.02
C ALA A 333 2.78 -5.93 -18.20
N THR A 334 2.06 -6.11 -17.09
CA THR A 334 0.61 -5.91 -17.09
C THR A 334 0.29 -4.53 -17.65
N THR A 335 1.23 -3.60 -17.47
CA THR A 335 1.20 -2.22 -17.90
C THR A 335 1.17 -1.97 -19.40
N THR A 336 1.80 -2.79 -20.24
CA THR A 336 2.10 -2.46 -21.64
C THR A 336 0.86 -2.04 -22.44
N GLY A 337 -0.19 -2.88 -22.39
CA GLY A 337 -1.43 -2.63 -23.13
C GLY A 337 -2.25 -1.47 -22.58
N MET A 338 -2.10 -1.15 -21.28
CA MET A 338 -2.67 0.04 -20.67
C MET A 338 -1.72 1.25 -20.76
N GLY A 339 -0.49 1.05 -21.22
CA GLY A 339 0.50 2.10 -21.49
C GLY A 339 0.39 2.65 -22.90
N GLY A 340 -0.49 2.10 -23.74
CA GLY A 340 -0.57 2.45 -25.16
C GLY A 340 0.51 1.81 -26.03
N LEU A 341 1.28 0.83 -25.50
CA LEU A 341 2.23 0.03 -26.26
C LEU A 341 1.63 -1.35 -26.58
N GLU A 342 1.96 -1.91 -27.73
CA GLU A 342 1.55 -3.27 -28.08
C GLU A 342 2.29 -4.35 -27.25
N LYS A 343 1.59 -5.44 -26.90
CA LYS A 343 2.14 -6.64 -26.22
C LYS A 343 2.63 -7.67 -27.24
N HIS A 344 3.88 -7.57 -27.68
CA HIS A 344 4.35 -8.36 -28.83
C HIS A 344 5.00 -9.71 -28.51
N ILE A 345 5.35 -10.01 -27.26
CA ILE A 345 5.93 -11.33 -26.93
C ILE A 345 4.94 -12.47 -27.18
N ALA A 346 3.63 -12.23 -26.98
CA ALA A 346 2.60 -13.19 -27.33
C ALA A 346 2.45 -13.44 -28.85
N ARG A 347 3.08 -12.62 -29.71
CA ARG A 347 2.99 -12.63 -31.18
C ARG A 347 4.36 -12.75 -31.88
N GLY A 348 5.38 -13.32 -31.24
CA GLY A 348 6.62 -13.72 -31.94
C GLY A 348 7.86 -12.82 -31.76
N GLY A 349 7.91 -11.99 -30.71
CA GLY A 349 9.16 -11.35 -30.26
C GLY A 349 9.46 -9.95 -30.82
N ALA A 350 8.48 -9.27 -31.42
CA ALA A 350 8.64 -7.90 -31.93
C ALA A 350 8.83 -6.84 -30.84
N LEU A 351 9.28 -5.64 -31.22
CA LEU A 351 9.41 -4.48 -30.33
C LEU A 351 8.06 -3.94 -29.86
N PRO A 352 7.91 -3.52 -28.59
CA PRO A 352 6.79 -2.71 -28.14
C PRO A 352 6.75 -1.37 -28.86
N MET A 353 5.71 -1.17 -29.67
CA MET A 353 5.50 0.05 -30.46
C MET A 353 4.16 0.73 -30.14
N LEU A 354 4.12 2.05 -30.35
CA LEU A 354 2.89 2.79 -30.58
C LEU A 354 2.38 2.48 -31.99
N THR A 355 1.14 2.04 -32.12
CA THR A 355 0.51 1.69 -33.39
C THR A 355 -0.96 2.11 -33.39
N ALA A 356 -1.62 2.04 -34.55
CA ALA A 356 -3.07 2.22 -34.64
C ALA A 356 -3.84 1.30 -33.67
N GLU A 357 -3.46 0.01 -33.55
CA GLU A 357 -4.11 -0.95 -32.65
C GLU A 357 -3.91 -0.52 -31.18
N SER A 358 -2.70 -0.07 -30.82
CA SER A 358 -2.43 0.35 -29.44
C SER A 358 -3.19 1.62 -29.06
N VAL A 359 -3.32 2.58 -29.98
CA VAL A 359 -4.06 3.83 -29.78
C VAL A 359 -5.57 3.60 -29.69
N ASP A 360 -6.14 2.80 -30.60
CA ASP A 360 -7.57 2.45 -30.58
C ASP A 360 -7.97 1.73 -29.28
N ASN A 361 -7.04 0.99 -28.68
CA ASN A 361 -7.29 0.30 -27.42
C ASN A 361 -7.28 1.22 -26.19
N ILE A 362 -6.65 2.41 -26.24
CA ILE A 362 -6.62 3.35 -25.10
C ILE A 362 -8.05 3.78 -24.71
N GLY A 363 -8.95 3.96 -25.68
CA GLY A 363 -10.35 4.30 -25.41
C GLY A 363 -11.22 3.14 -24.94
N LYS A 364 -10.75 1.90 -25.07
CA LYS A 364 -11.49 0.68 -24.67
C LYS A 364 -11.23 0.29 -23.22
N THR A 365 -10.16 0.81 -22.63
CA THR A 365 -9.82 0.60 -21.22
C THR A 365 -10.09 1.88 -20.45
N MET A 366 -10.68 1.78 -19.26
CA MET A 366 -10.82 2.94 -18.36
C MET A 366 -9.50 3.33 -17.68
N LYS A 367 -8.41 2.61 -17.99
CA LYS A 367 -7.07 2.81 -17.45
C LYS A 367 -6.07 3.09 -18.55
N PHE A 368 -5.27 4.13 -18.37
CA PHE A 368 -4.17 4.50 -19.22
C PHE A 368 -3.02 5.11 -18.42
N GLY A 369 -1.86 4.45 -18.41
CA GLY A 369 -0.66 4.91 -17.70
C GLY A 369 0.29 5.74 -18.57
N GLY A 370 0.36 5.40 -19.86
CA GLY A 370 1.33 5.91 -20.83
C GLY A 370 2.63 5.09 -20.92
N PRO A 371 3.39 5.22 -22.03
CA PRO A 371 4.62 4.45 -22.23
C PRO A 371 5.74 4.86 -21.27
N ALA A 372 5.85 6.15 -20.94
CA ALA A 372 6.90 6.64 -20.05
C ALA A 372 6.78 6.06 -18.63
N LEU A 373 5.55 6.02 -18.10
CA LEU A 373 5.29 5.38 -16.81
C LEU A 373 5.57 3.87 -16.88
N THR A 374 5.18 3.20 -17.96
CA THR A 374 5.43 1.77 -18.19
C THR A 374 6.93 1.44 -18.22
N ALA A 375 7.74 2.28 -18.85
CA ALA A 375 9.19 2.11 -18.87
C ALA A 375 9.80 2.30 -17.47
N ALA A 376 9.36 3.33 -16.74
CA ALA A 376 9.84 3.59 -15.39
C ALA A 376 9.51 2.45 -14.41
N THR A 377 8.28 1.91 -14.44
CA THR A 377 7.89 0.77 -13.60
C THR A 377 8.70 -0.48 -13.94
N THR A 378 8.96 -0.72 -15.23
CA THR A 378 9.75 -1.87 -15.67
C THR A 378 11.19 -1.79 -15.17
N VAL A 379 11.82 -0.61 -15.29
CA VAL A 379 13.19 -0.37 -14.80
C VAL A 379 13.24 -0.54 -13.29
N PHE A 380 12.24 -0.01 -12.57
CA PHE A 380 12.12 -0.22 -11.14
C PHE A 380 12.03 -1.70 -10.79
N ASP A 381 11.12 -2.47 -11.39
CA ASP A 381 10.94 -3.90 -11.12
C ASP A 381 12.22 -4.70 -11.37
N MET A 382 12.97 -4.37 -12.42
CA MET A 382 14.25 -5.01 -12.73
C MET A 382 15.32 -4.78 -11.64
N VAL A 383 15.43 -3.56 -11.10
CA VAL A 383 16.34 -3.27 -9.98
C VAL A 383 15.95 -4.03 -8.72
N MET A 384 14.64 -4.19 -8.52
CA MET A 384 14.11 -4.80 -7.32
C MET A 384 14.14 -6.34 -7.37
N ALA A 385 14.36 -6.93 -8.55
CA ALA A 385 14.44 -8.38 -8.72
C ALA A 385 15.66 -9.02 -8.04
N ASP A 386 16.80 -8.32 -7.98
CA ASP A 386 18.08 -8.84 -7.46
C ASP A 386 18.50 -8.30 -6.07
N SER A 387 17.90 -7.19 -5.63
CA SER A 387 18.18 -6.59 -4.31
C SER A 387 17.19 -7.11 -3.25
N GLY A 388 17.54 -7.06 -1.96
CA GLY A 388 16.77 -7.57 -0.81
C GLY A 388 15.27 -7.25 -0.83
N LYS A 389 14.55 -8.12 -1.54
CA LYS A 389 13.16 -8.20 -1.96
C LYS A 389 12.14 -7.73 -0.91
N ASP A 390 12.41 -7.98 0.37
CA ASP A 390 11.48 -7.70 1.47
C ASP A 390 11.36 -6.20 1.81
N ARG A 391 12.38 -5.38 1.53
CA ARG A 391 12.32 -3.92 1.72
C ARG A 391 11.51 -3.21 0.63
N CYS A 392 11.48 -3.79 -0.57
CA CYS A 392 10.68 -3.26 -1.67
C CYS A 392 9.21 -3.60 -1.53
N ILE A 393 8.92 -4.80 -1.01
CA ILE A 393 7.55 -5.23 -0.70
C ILE A 393 6.88 -4.25 0.26
N ALA A 394 7.59 -3.72 1.26
CA ALA A 394 7.04 -2.72 2.19
C ALA A 394 6.79 -1.35 1.52
N LEU A 395 7.56 -0.99 0.50
CA LEU A 395 7.41 0.26 -0.23
C LEU A 395 6.30 0.21 -1.28
N VAL A 396 6.33 -0.81 -2.12
CA VAL A 396 5.35 -1.02 -3.19
C VAL A 396 4.00 -1.32 -2.56
N ALA A 397 3.94 -1.99 -1.39
CA ALA A 397 2.71 -2.10 -0.64
C ALA A 397 2.10 -0.72 -0.31
N GLY A 398 2.89 0.31 -0.01
CA GLY A 398 2.42 1.68 0.26
C GLY A 398 1.68 2.39 -0.87
N VAL A 399 1.84 1.96 -2.13
CA VAL A 399 1.22 2.61 -3.32
C VAL A 399 0.48 1.62 -4.23
N VAL A 400 0.76 0.33 -4.12
CA VAL A 400 0.22 -0.75 -4.97
C VAL A 400 -0.66 -1.73 -4.20
N SER A 401 -0.65 -1.77 -2.85
CA SER A 401 -1.53 -2.68 -2.10
C SER A 401 -2.96 -2.18 -1.93
N GLY A 402 -3.27 -1.00 -2.46
CA GLY A 402 -4.63 -0.49 -2.47
C GLY A 402 -5.47 -1.09 -3.58
N GLY A 403 -5.88 -2.36 -3.43
CA GLY A 403 -6.95 -3.05 -4.18
C GLY A 403 -7.34 -2.43 -5.53
N GLY A 404 -6.52 -2.64 -6.57
CA GLY A 404 -6.94 -2.37 -7.95
C GLY A 404 -5.93 -1.66 -8.83
N GLY A 405 -4.71 -2.18 -9.03
CA GLY A 405 -3.87 -1.66 -10.10
C GLY A 405 -2.43 -2.14 -10.16
N TRP A 406 -2.10 -2.80 -11.29
CA TRP A 406 -0.78 -2.81 -11.95
C TRP A 406 0.35 -3.73 -11.45
N GLY A 407 0.14 -4.52 -10.41
CA GLY A 407 1.02 -5.65 -10.11
C GLY A 407 0.21 -6.77 -9.48
N GLY A 408 -0.08 -7.84 -10.23
CA GLY A 408 -0.73 -9.03 -9.69
C GLY A 408 0.17 -9.74 -8.70
N VAL A 409 0.25 -9.23 -7.46
CA VAL A 409 0.61 -10.00 -6.30
C VAL A 409 -0.27 -9.52 -5.16
N GLU A 410 -1.22 -10.36 -4.75
CA GLU A 410 -1.80 -10.30 -3.41
C GLU A 410 -0.67 -10.54 -2.39
N LEU A 411 0.14 -9.53 -2.09
CA LEU A 411 0.98 -9.51 -0.88
C LEU A 411 0.15 -8.97 0.28
N GLY A 412 -1.03 -9.56 0.45
CA GLY A 412 -1.83 -9.43 1.65
C GLY A 412 -1.11 -10.11 2.81
N ALA A 413 -1.02 -9.40 3.92
CA ALA A 413 -0.78 -9.91 5.28
C ALA A 413 0.65 -10.31 5.72
N ALA A 414 1.73 -10.10 4.94
CA ALA A 414 3.09 -10.47 5.39
C ALA A 414 4.08 -9.30 5.64
N ALA A 415 3.73 -8.04 5.35
CA ALA A 415 4.65 -6.89 5.49
C ALA A 415 4.64 -6.21 6.87
N GLY A 416 4.05 -6.83 7.90
CA GLY A 416 3.98 -6.29 9.26
C GLY A 416 5.25 -6.44 10.11
N THR A 417 6.37 -6.93 9.55
CA THR A 417 7.54 -7.34 10.37
C THR A 417 8.90 -6.78 9.95
N ILE A 418 8.98 -5.67 9.20
CA ILE A 418 10.27 -4.98 8.98
C ILE A 418 10.17 -3.50 9.36
N GLY A 419 9.80 -3.26 10.62
CA GLY A 419 10.02 -2.00 11.31
C GLY A 419 11.46 -1.96 11.86
N GLY A 420 12.43 -1.58 11.01
CA GLY A 420 13.77 -1.21 11.46
C GLY A 420 13.85 0.27 11.88
N PRO A 421 14.73 0.67 12.81
CA PRO A 421 14.70 1.95 13.52
C PRO A 421 15.21 3.15 12.69
N LEU A 422 15.34 3.00 11.38
CA LEU A 422 15.66 4.09 10.43
C LEU A 422 14.48 4.44 9.51
N ALA A 423 13.28 3.92 9.80
CA ALA A 423 12.06 4.15 9.03
C ALA A 423 11.29 5.49 9.24
N PRO A 424 11.85 6.61 9.78
CA PRO A 424 11.15 7.90 9.69
C PRO A 424 11.63 8.88 8.59
N VAL A 425 12.56 8.53 7.69
CA VAL A 425 13.13 9.54 6.76
C VAL A 425 13.16 9.15 5.27
N THR A 426 12.94 7.89 4.91
CA THR A 426 12.91 7.52 3.48
C THR A 426 11.48 7.25 3.07
N VAL A 427 10.82 8.28 2.57
CA VAL A 427 10.02 8.11 1.35
C VAL A 427 11.01 7.58 0.32
N PRO A 428 11.01 6.31 -0.05
CA PRO A 428 11.91 5.92 -1.11
C PRO A 428 11.33 6.51 -2.40
N LEU A 429 12.18 7.29 -3.03
CA LEU A 429 11.88 8.12 -4.20
C LEU A 429 11.00 7.40 -5.22
N GLY A 430 11.13 6.08 -5.41
CA GLY A 430 10.32 5.30 -6.35
C GLY A 430 8.80 5.41 -6.17
N ALA A 431 8.26 5.34 -4.94
CA ALA A 431 6.81 5.45 -4.71
C ALA A 431 6.26 6.86 -4.96
N VAL A 432 7.09 7.87 -4.68
CA VAL A 432 6.75 9.29 -4.89
C VAL A 432 7.04 9.73 -6.32
N ILE A 433 7.96 9.09 -7.03
CA ILE A 433 8.25 9.32 -8.45
C ILE A 433 7.23 8.60 -9.32
N LEU A 434 6.90 7.32 -9.04
CA LEU A 434 5.94 6.54 -9.82
C LEU A 434 4.48 6.91 -9.51
N GLY A 435 4.16 7.21 -8.24
CA GLY A 435 2.83 7.70 -7.83
C GLY A 435 2.65 9.22 -7.97
N GLY A 436 3.73 9.94 -8.27
CA GLY A 436 3.74 11.39 -8.41
C GLY A 436 4.28 11.87 -9.75
N VAL A 437 4.18 11.07 -10.82
CA VAL A 437 4.54 11.55 -12.17
C VAL A 437 3.76 12.84 -12.51
N GLY A 438 2.51 12.97 -12.01
CA GLY A 438 1.72 14.21 -12.10
C GLY A 438 2.11 15.35 -11.14
N THR A 439 2.89 15.08 -10.08
CA THR A 439 3.34 16.07 -9.07
C THR A 439 4.81 16.49 -9.22
N PHE A 440 5.67 15.64 -9.80
CA PHE A 440 7.11 15.86 -9.88
C PHE A 440 7.64 16.18 -11.29
N GLY A 441 6.80 16.03 -12.32
CA GLY A 441 7.14 16.32 -13.71
C GLY A 441 8.08 15.28 -14.34
N GLY A 442 8.13 15.26 -15.68
CA GLY A 442 8.90 14.27 -16.43
C GLY A 442 10.42 14.33 -16.25
N ALA A 443 10.95 15.45 -15.76
CA ALA A 443 12.39 15.62 -15.52
C ALA A 443 12.90 14.69 -14.41
N LYS A 444 12.13 14.48 -13.34
CA LYS A 444 12.53 13.52 -12.29
C LYS A 444 12.39 12.08 -12.73
N LEU A 445 11.47 11.79 -13.64
CA LEU A 445 11.26 10.45 -14.18
C LEU A 445 12.45 10.02 -15.06
N GLY A 446 12.89 10.91 -15.96
CA GLY A 446 14.11 10.71 -16.77
C GLY A 446 15.35 10.54 -15.90
N GLN A 447 15.53 11.43 -14.92
CA GLN A 447 16.65 11.34 -13.97
C GLN A 447 16.64 10.02 -13.20
N PHE A 448 15.49 9.56 -12.70
CA PHE A 448 15.37 8.29 -11.97
C PHE A 448 15.81 7.09 -12.82
N ILE A 449 15.33 6.99 -14.06
CA ILE A 449 15.72 5.91 -14.96
C ILE A 449 17.21 6.02 -15.30
N GLY A 450 17.71 7.22 -15.55
CA GLY A 450 19.11 7.48 -15.82
C GLY A 450 20.03 7.06 -14.67
N ASP A 451 19.69 7.43 -13.43
CA ASP A 451 20.46 7.07 -12.24
C ASP A 451 20.50 5.55 -12.02
N VAL A 452 19.46 4.84 -12.44
CA VAL A 452 19.38 3.37 -12.33
C VAL A 452 20.16 2.65 -13.43
N VAL A 453 19.93 3.05 -14.68
CA VAL A 453 20.43 2.32 -15.86
C VAL A 453 21.82 2.81 -16.27
N CYS A 454 22.18 4.04 -15.89
CA CYS A 454 23.48 4.69 -16.12
C CYS A 454 24.09 5.25 -14.81
N PRO A 455 24.37 4.41 -13.78
CA PRO A 455 24.74 4.87 -12.44
C PRO A 455 26.12 5.56 -12.32
N TYR A 456 26.91 5.64 -13.41
CA TYR A 456 28.29 6.15 -13.42
C TYR A 456 28.53 7.23 -14.46
#